data_AF-A0AAX1ULQ2-F1
#
_entry.id   AF-A0AAX1ULQ2-F1
#
_cell.length_a   1.000
_cell.length_b   1.000
_cell.length_c   1.000
_cell.angle_alpha   90.00
_cell.angle_beta   90.00
_cell.angle_gamma   90.00
#
_symmetry.space_group_name_H-M   'P 1'
#
loop_
_entity.id
_entity.type
_entity.pdbx_description
1 polymer ?
#
loop_
_entity_poly.entity_id
_entity_poly.type
_entity_poly.pdbx_seq_one_letter_code
_entity_poly.pdbx_strand_id
1 'polypeptide(L)'
;MRTTDLLEERLRFLGIGRDDALDDATRALLNEAVGRALDRFYERMRQTSAAGFFADATHMDSAKSRQARHWARLASGEIDAAYVEEAVRVGRTHARIGLEPRWYLGGYALILEEIVQTMLPRMAGRGFLGRRRATRAAHALGYIVKVALLDMDYGVSTYFDAVQSEREELVKGDRQVAEEIARALVGASSAMEEVTGTIRHTAGNASETEQLAAQNARAAETGGAAVERSADAMRLIADKINVLREIARQTDLLALNAAVEAARAGQHGAGFSVVAAEVRKLAEHAAAASHEIDQLAHTTLATSEEARSGLEELVPDIRRTSTLVAEISAACREQSIGVEEINRMVLRLSELSRRIDSRSDRSEARRHAH
;
A
#
# COMPACT_ATOMS: atom_id res chain seq x y z
N MET A 1 -27.52 12.36 35.62
CA MET A 1 -27.70 12.33 37.09
C MET A 1 -26.36 12.66 37.73
N ARG A 2 -26.28 13.49 38.77
CA ARG A 2 -24.99 13.77 39.41
C ARG A 2 -24.54 12.52 40.18
N THR A 3 -23.23 12.28 40.29
CA THR A 3 -22.65 11.11 40.98
C THR A 3 -23.19 10.93 42.41
N THR A 4 -23.47 12.03 43.09
CA THR A 4 -24.07 12.06 44.43
C THR A 4 -25.50 11.52 44.46
N ASP A 5 -26.32 11.84 43.44
CA ASP A 5 -27.72 11.41 43.36
C ASP A 5 -27.82 9.87 43.19
N LEU A 6 -26.89 9.29 42.42
CA LEU A 6 -26.79 7.84 42.20
C LEU A 6 -26.32 7.10 43.45
N LEU A 7 -25.39 7.67 44.21
CA LEU A 7 -24.93 7.09 45.48
C LEU A 7 -26.06 7.05 46.50
N GLU A 8 -26.78 8.17 46.67
CA GLU A 8 -27.91 8.25 47.61
C GLU A 8 -29.03 7.27 47.26
N GLU A 9 -29.32 7.07 45.98
CA GLU A 9 -30.26 6.07 45.51
C GLU A 9 -29.84 4.65 45.89
N ARG A 10 -28.58 4.28 45.63
CA ARG A 10 -28.03 2.95 45.99
C ARG A 10 -28.02 2.72 47.50
N LEU A 11 -27.64 3.72 48.29
CA LEU A 11 -27.66 3.65 49.75
C LEU A 11 -29.08 3.47 50.30
N ARG A 12 -30.07 4.21 49.78
CA ARG A 12 -31.48 4.03 50.13
C ARG A 12 -31.99 2.64 49.76
N PHE A 13 -31.66 2.15 48.56
CA PHE A 13 -32.07 0.81 48.10
C PHE A 13 -31.52 -0.29 49.01
N LEU A 14 -30.25 -0.19 49.42
CA LEU A 14 -29.62 -1.15 50.33
C LEU A 14 -30.07 -0.96 51.79
N GLY A 15 -30.78 0.12 52.12
CA GLY A 15 -31.12 0.48 53.48
C GLY A 15 -29.87 0.65 54.34
N ILE A 16 -28.92 1.45 53.86
CA ILE A 16 -27.71 1.86 54.56
C ILE A 16 -27.88 3.33 54.94
N GLY A 17 -28.14 3.60 56.22
CA GLY A 17 -28.18 4.94 56.79
C GLY A 17 -26.93 5.27 57.61
N ARG A 18 -26.82 6.53 58.05
CA ARG A 18 -25.74 6.96 58.98
C ARG A 18 -25.82 6.25 60.34
N ASP A 19 -27.01 5.86 60.76
CA ASP A 19 -27.26 5.19 62.05
C ASP A 19 -26.93 3.67 62.01
N ASP A 20 -26.64 3.12 60.83
CA ASP A 20 -26.25 1.71 60.67
C ASP A 20 -24.73 1.48 60.81
N ALA A 21 -23.95 2.54 61.04
CA ALA A 21 -22.51 2.46 61.23
C ALA A 21 -22.13 1.58 62.44
N LEU A 22 -21.03 0.83 62.31
CA LEU A 22 -20.56 -0.07 63.37
C LEU A 22 -19.98 0.72 64.55
N ASP A 23 -20.30 0.28 65.78
CA ASP A 23 -19.67 0.83 66.99
C ASP A 23 -18.17 0.52 67.07
N ASP A 24 -17.42 1.25 67.90
CA ASP A 24 -15.96 1.15 68.01
C ASP A 24 -15.46 -0.27 68.30
N ALA A 25 -16.17 -0.98 69.18
CA ALA A 25 -15.82 -2.35 69.55
C ALA A 25 -16.01 -3.32 68.36
N THR A 26 -17.08 -3.14 67.60
CA THR A 26 -17.39 -3.94 66.41
C THR A 26 -16.44 -3.59 65.26
N ARG A 27 -16.07 -2.32 65.10
CA ARG A 27 -15.04 -1.88 64.13
C ARG A 27 -13.67 -2.48 64.44
N ALA A 28 -13.27 -2.50 65.71
CA ALA A 28 -12.01 -3.14 66.12
C ALA A 28 -11.99 -4.64 65.80
N LEU A 29 -13.09 -5.35 66.08
CA LEU A 29 -13.26 -6.77 65.72
C LEU A 29 -13.23 -6.99 64.21
N LEU A 30 -13.87 -6.12 63.43
CA LEU A 30 -13.86 -6.19 61.97
C LEU A 30 -12.45 -5.96 61.41
N ASN A 31 -11.71 -4.99 61.92
CA ASN A 31 -10.34 -4.72 61.49
C ASN A 31 -9.41 -5.92 61.76
N GLU A 32 -9.55 -6.59 62.91
CA GLU A 32 -8.84 -7.84 63.22
C GLU A 32 -9.22 -8.95 62.22
N ALA A 33 -10.52 -9.09 61.92
CA ALA A 33 -11.03 -10.09 60.99
C ALA A 33 -10.51 -9.87 59.57
N VAL A 34 -10.61 -8.64 59.08
CA VAL A 34 -10.11 -8.22 57.75
C VAL A 34 -8.61 -8.43 57.66
N GLY A 35 -7.83 -8.10 58.69
CA GLY A 35 -6.39 -8.36 58.71
C GLY A 35 -6.06 -9.84 58.44
N ARG A 36 -6.69 -10.75 59.20
CA ARG A 36 -6.56 -12.20 59.00
C ARG A 36 -7.07 -12.68 57.65
N ALA A 37 -8.16 -12.10 57.17
CA ALA A 37 -8.75 -12.44 55.89
C ALA A 37 -7.83 -12.07 54.73
N LEU A 38 -7.25 -10.87 54.77
CA LEU A 38 -6.32 -10.38 53.77
C LEU A 38 -5.03 -11.20 53.74
N ASP A 39 -4.51 -11.64 54.89
CA ASP A 39 -3.37 -12.57 54.93
C ASP A 39 -3.63 -13.84 54.11
N ARG A 40 -4.77 -14.51 54.39
CA ARG A 40 -5.16 -15.72 53.67
C ARG A 40 -5.49 -15.46 52.20
N PHE A 41 -6.13 -14.34 51.90
CA PHE A 41 -6.45 -13.95 50.53
C PHE A 41 -5.19 -13.81 49.69
N TYR A 42 -4.18 -13.06 50.17
CA TYR A 42 -2.94 -12.88 49.42
C TYR A 42 -2.06 -14.14 49.42
N GLU A 43 -2.12 -14.99 50.45
CA GLU A 43 -1.51 -16.33 50.41
C GLU A 43 -2.11 -17.19 49.27
N ARG A 44 -3.44 -17.21 49.14
CA ARG A 44 -4.12 -17.91 48.03
C ARG A 44 -3.84 -17.25 46.68
N MET A 45 -3.84 -15.92 46.61
CA MET A 45 -3.60 -15.19 45.36
C MET A 45 -2.24 -15.51 44.75
N ARG A 46 -1.19 -15.70 45.58
CA ARG A 46 0.14 -16.11 45.12
C ARG A 46 0.14 -17.45 44.36
N GLN A 47 -0.88 -18.28 44.56
CA GLN A 47 -1.03 -19.58 43.91
C GLN A 47 -1.85 -19.51 42.61
N THR A 48 -2.22 -18.31 42.17
CA THR A 48 -3.07 -18.09 40.99
C THR A 48 -2.32 -17.30 39.91
N SER A 49 -2.88 -17.27 38.70
CA SER A 49 -2.36 -16.41 37.62
C SER A 49 -2.42 -14.92 37.96
N ALA A 50 -3.30 -14.50 38.87
CA ALA A 50 -3.40 -13.10 39.31
C ALA A 50 -2.15 -12.62 40.08
N ALA A 51 -1.29 -13.52 40.55
CA ALA A 51 -0.01 -13.15 41.15
C ALA A 51 0.88 -12.34 40.18
N GLY A 52 0.75 -12.57 38.87
CA GLY A 52 1.52 -11.88 37.83
C GLY A 52 1.23 -10.38 37.70
N PHE A 53 0.16 -9.87 38.31
CA PHE A 53 -0.12 -8.43 38.35
C PHE A 53 0.70 -7.68 39.41
N PHE A 54 1.44 -8.40 40.26
CA PHE A 54 2.32 -7.83 41.27
C PHE A 54 3.77 -7.97 40.82
N ALA A 55 4.54 -6.89 40.95
CA ALA A 55 5.95 -6.88 40.58
C ALA A 55 6.77 -7.76 41.54
N ASP A 56 6.44 -7.71 42.83
CA ASP A 56 7.09 -8.45 43.90
C ASP A 56 6.19 -8.55 45.15
N ALA A 57 6.71 -9.17 46.20
CA ALA A 57 6.02 -9.28 47.49
C ALA A 57 5.75 -7.92 48.15
N THR A 58 6.63 -6.93 47.96
CA THR A 58 6.47 -5.57 48.51
C THR A 58 5.27 -4.87 47.90
N HIS A 59 5.08 -5.00 46.58
CA HIS A 59 3.91 -4.48 45.89
C HIS A 59 2.63 -5.13 46.44
N MET A 60 2.65 -6.44 46.67
CA MET A 60 1.52 -7.18 47.25
C MET A 60 1.19 -6.74 48.68
N ASP A 61 2.19 -6.51 49.53
CA ASP A 61 2.00 -6.05 50.91
C ASP A 61 1.50 -4.59 50.96
N SER A 62 1.92 -3.75 50.01
CA SER A 62 1.39 -2.41 49.82
C SER A 62 -0.10 -2.44 49.41
N ALA A 63 -0.46 -3.33 48.49
CA ALA A 63 -1.84 -3.55 48.08
C ALA A 63 -2.70 -4.09 49.23
N LYS A 64 -2.18 -5.03 50.02
CA LYS A 64 -2.80 -5.52 51.26
C LYS A 64 -3.09 -4.38 52.23
N SER A 65 -2.10 -3.53 52.48
CA SER A 65 -2.23 -2.39 53.39
C SER A 65 -3.27 -1.38 52.92
N ARG A 66 -3.37 -1.17 51.59
CA ARG A 66 -4.42 -0.33 50.98
C ARG A 66 -5.82 -0.94 51.16
N GLN A 67 -5.98 -2.25 50.94
CA GLN A 67 -7.26 -2.92 51.16
C GLN A 67 -7.69 -2.88 52.63
N ALA A 68 -6.77 -3.05 53.58
CA ALA A 68 -7.09 -2.95 55.00
C ALA A 68 -7.65 -1.55 55.37
N ARG A 69 -7.04 -0.47 54.85
CA ARG A 69 -7.55 0.89 55.03
C ARG A 69 -8.91 1.11 54.37
N HIS A 70 -9.11 0.53 53.18
CA HIS A 70 -10.39 0.60 52.47
C HIS A 70 -11.52 -0.04 53.30
N TRP A 71 -11.31 -1.26 53.81
CA TRP A 71 -12.28 -1.92 54.69
C TRP A 71 -12.54 -1.15 55.99
N ALA A 72 -11.52 -0.52 56.57
CA ALA A 72 -11.70 0.33 57.75
C ALA A 72 -12.58 1.56 57.46
N ARG A 73 -12.49 2.13 56.25
CA ARG A 73 -13.38 3.21 55.79
C ARG A 73 -14.80 2.70 55.55
N LEU A 74 -14.97 1.55 54.90
CA LEU A 74 -16.29 0.93 54.74
C LEU A 74 -16.99 0.71 56.10
N ALA A 75 -16.20 0.34 57.12
CA ALA A 75 -16.68 0.13 58.48
C ALA A 75 -17.03 1.42 59.25
N SER A 76 -16.52 2.59 58.83
CA SER A 76 -16.77 3.86 59.52
C SER A 76 -18.11 4.49 59.14
N GLY A 77 -18.74 4.03 58.05
CA GLY A 77 -19.95 4.64 57.50
C GLY A 77 -19.70 5.86 56.62
N GLU A 78 -18.43 6.20 56.34
CA GLU A 78 -18.02 7.30 55.45
C GLU A 78 -18.15 6.91 53.96
N ILE A 79 -19.37 6.56 53.56
CA ILE A 79 -19.71 6.21 52.18
C ILE A 79 -20.21 7.48 51.46
N ASP A 80 -19.26 8.30 51.03
CA ASP A 80 -19.47 9.59 50.39
C ASP A 80 -18.98 9.61 48.93
N ALA A 81 -19.00 10.78 48.29
CA ALA A 81 -18.53 10.93 46.92
C ALA A 81 -17.04 10.57 46.75
N ALA A 82 -16.19 10.83 47.76
CA ALA A 82 -14.78 10.48 47.72
C ALA A 82 -14.57 8.96 47.77
N TYR A 83 -15.43 8.23 48.48
CA TYR A 83 -15.45 6.78 48.45
C TYR A 83 -15.78 6.27 47.03
N VAL A 84 -16.79 6.84 46.39
CA VAL A 84 -17.17 6.46 45.02
C VAL A 84 -16.02 6.67 44.04
N GLU A 85 -15.32 7.81 44.12
CA GLU A 85 -14.15 8.07 43.27
C GLU A 85 -13.03 7.04 43.48
N GLU A 86 -12.79 6.62 44.72
CA GLU A 86 -11.84 5.56 45.04
C GLU A 86 -12.25 4.20 44.45
N ALA A 87 -13.50 3.78 44.65
CA ALA A 87 -14.02 2.53 44.12
C ALA A 87 -13.98 2.50 42.58
N VAL A 88 -14.35 3.61 41.93
CA VAL A 88 -14.26 3.78 40.47
C VAL A 88 -12.81 3.66 39.97
N ARG A 89 -11.86 4.29 40.68
CA ARG A 89 -10.44 4.20 40.33
C ARG A 89 -9.90 2.77 40.44
N VAL A 90 -10.36 2.01 41.44
CA VAL A 90 -10.01 0.59 41.61
C VAL A 90 -10.54 -0.24 40.44
N GLY A 91 -11.83 -0.12 40.11
CA GLY A 91 -12.43 -0.87 39.00
C GLY A 91 -11.79 -0.54 37.64
N ARG A 92 -11.50 0.74 37.36
CA ARG A 92 -10.74 1.15 36.17
C ARG A 92 -9.32 0.59 36.16
N THR A 93 -8.66 0.51 37.31
CA THR A 93 -7.32 -0.09 37.41
C THR A 93 -7.38 -1.57 37.07
N HIS A 94 -8.38 -2.31 37.59
CA HIS A 94 -8.58 -3.72 37.28
C HIS A 94 -8.88 -3.95 35.79
N ALA A 95 -9.71 -3.11 35.17
CA ALA A 95 -9.96 -3.17 33.73
C ALA A 95 -8.67 -2.97 32.93
N ARG A 96 -7.91 -1.92 33.25
CA ARG A 96 -6.66 -1.59 32.57
C ARG A 96 -5.60 -2.68 32.65
N ILE A 97 -5.48 -3.36 33.80
CA ILE A 97 -4.52 -4.46 33.94
C ILE A 97 -5.10 -5.80 33.44
N GLY A 98 -6.37 -5.86 33.04
CA GLY A 98 -7.01 -7.10 32.61
C GLY A 98 -7.28 -8.09 33.77
N LEU A 99 -7.37 -7.61 35.01
CA LEU A 99 -7.72 -8.47 36.14
C LEU A 99 -9.21 -8.82 36.05
N GLU A 100 -9.51 -10.08 35.74
CA GLU A 100 -10.88 -10.53 35.58
C GLU A 100 -11.70 -10.40 36.88
N PRO A 101 -12.99 -10.00 36.81
CA PRO A 101 -13.84 -9.83 37.98
C PRO A 101 -13.96 -11.07 38.85
N ARG A 102 -13.72 -12.28 38.31
CA ARG A 102 -13.76 -13.54 39.08
C ARG A 102 -12.85 -13.53 40.31
N TRP A 103 -11.67 -12.91 40.20
CA TRP A 103 -10.70 -12.82 41.30
C TRP A 103 -11.15 -11.81 42.35
N TYR A 104 -11.76 -10.72 41.89
CA TYR A 104 -12.35 -9.70 42.73
C TYR A 104 -13.55 -10.26 43.52
N LEU A 105 -14.51 -10.89 42.84
CA LEU A 105 -15.67 -11.56 43.45
C LEU A 105 -15.25 -12.65 44.46
N GLY A 106 -14.30 -13.52 44.07
CA GLY A 106 -13.76 -14.55 44.95
C GLY A 106 -13.06 -13.97 46.18
N GLY A 107 -12.36 -12.84 46.04
CA GLY A 107 -11.73 -12.13 47.14
C GLY A 107 -12.71 -11.67 48.21
N TYR A 108 -13.82 -11.01 47.81
CA TYR A 108 -14.86 -10.63 48.78
C TYR A 108 -15.52 -11.84 49.42
N ALA A 109 -15.77 -12.93 48.67
CA ALA A 109 -16.35 -14.13 49.25
C ALA A 109 -15.47 -14.70 50.39
N LEU A 110 -14.16 -14.78 50.16
CA LEU A 110 -13.19 -15.23 51.17
C LEU A 110 -13.10 -14.28 52.36
N ILE A 111 -13.12 -12.97 52.10
CA ILE A 111 -13.04 -11.97 53.17
C ILE A 111 -14.32 -11.97 54.02
N LEU A 112 -15.49 -12.01 53.40
CA LEU A 112 -16.78 -12.09 54.10
C LEU A 112 -16.93 -13.38 54.89
N GLU A 113 -16.50 -14.52 54.35
CA GLU A 113 -16.48 -15.80 55.08
C GLU A 113 -15.65 -15.67 56.37
N GLU A 114 -14.44 -15.13 56.27
CA GLU A 114 -13.54 -14.97 57.41
C GLU A 114 -14.06 -13.97 58.45
N ILE A 115 -14.69 -12.89 57.99
CA ILE A 115 -15.37 -11.91 58.86
C ILE A 115 -16.46 -12.60 59.67
N VAL A 116 -17.32 -13.39 59.02
CA VAL A 116 -18.40 -14.13 59.69
C VAL A 116 -17.82 -15.12 60.70
N GLN A 117 -16.82 -15.92 60.31
CA GLN A 117 -16.19 -16.92 61.18
C GLN A 117 -15.49 -16.28 62.40
N THR A 118 -14.90 -15.09 62.23
CA THR A 118 -14.22 -14.37 63.31
C THR A 118 -15.20 -13.65 64.25
N MET A 119 -16.16 -12.91 63.69
CA MET A 119 -17.00 -12.00 64.47
C MET A 119 -18.18 -12.71 65.13
N LEU A 120 -18.84 -13.65 64.44
CA LEU A 120 -20.06 -14.28 64.94
C LEU A 120 -19.87 -14.98 66.29
N PRO A 121 -18.82 -15.81 66.53
CA PRO A 121 -18.63 -16.47 67.81
C PRO A 121 -18.35 -15.50 68.96
N ARG A 122 -17.64 -14.38 68.67
CA ARG A 122 -17.28 -13.35 69.65
C ARG A 122 -18.47 -12.47 70.02
N MET A 123 -19.37 -12.21 69.07
CA MET A 123 -20.51 -11.32 69.27
C MET A 123 -21.75 -12.05 69.81
N ALA A 124 -22.04 -13.28 69.36
CA ALA A 124 -23.28 -13.98 69.73
C ALA A 124 -23.28 -14.49 71.19
N GLY A 125 -22.13 -14.97 71.69
CA GLY A 125 -21.97 -15.48 73.07
C GLY A 125 -22.87 -16.68 73.44
N ARG A 126 -22.74 -17.20 74.67
CA ARG A 126 -23.60 -18.26 75.24
C ARG A 126 -24.35 -17.72 76.48
N GLY A 127 -25.60 -18.16 76.72
CA GLY A 127 -26.37 -17.83 77.93
C GLY A 127 -27.64 -16.97 77.72
N PHE A 128 -28.25 -16.48 78.82
CA PHE A 128 -29.58 -15.82 78.87
C PHE A 128 -29.72 -14.56 77.98
N LEU A 129 -28.63 -13.81 77.76
CA LEU A 129 -28.59 -12.64 76.86
C LEU A 129 -28.30 -12.99 75.38
N GLY A 130 -28.16 -14.28 75.05
CA GLY A 130 -27.72 -14.77 73.74
C GLY A 130 -28.59 -14.30 72.57
N ARG A 131 -29.92 -14.22 72.75
CA ARG A 131 -30.83 -13.77 71.68
C ARG A 131 -30.58 -12.31 71.28
N ARG A 132 -30.45 -11.40 72.26
CA ARG A 132 -30.19 -9.97 71.98
C ARG A 132 -28.81 -9.76 71.35
N ARG A 133 -27.80 -10.49 71.83
CA ARG A 133 -26.43 -10.45 71.28
C ARG A 133 -26.35 -11.00 69.86
N ALA A 134 -27.04 -12.11 69.58
CA ALA A 134 -27.17 -12.67 68.24
C ALA A 134 -27.87 -11.71 67.27
N THR A 135 -28.94 -11.01 67.68
CA THR A 135 -29.58 -10.00 66.85
C THR A 135 -28.62 -8.85 66.51
N ARG A 136 -27.86 -8.33 67.48
CA ARG A 136 -26.84 -7.30 67.22
C ARG A 136 -25.76 -7.79 66.24
N ALA A 137 -25.27 -9.02 66.42
CA ALA A 137 -24.32 -9.63 65.49
C ALA A 137 -24.88 -9.75 64.07
N ALA A 138 -26.16 -10.13 63.93
CA ALA A 138 -26.83 -10.22 62.64
C ALA A 138 -26.97 -8.86 61.94
N HIS A 139 -27.29 -7.79 62.66
CA HIS A 139 -27.34 -6.43 62.10
C HIS A 139 -25.94 -5.97 61.62
N ALA A 140 -24.91 -6.15 62.45
CA ALA A 140 -23.54 -5.76 62.10
C ALA A 140 -23.02 -6.53 60.86
N LEU A 141 -23.21 -7.85 60.82
CA LEU A 141 -22.84 -8.68 59.67
C LEU A 141 -23.67 -8.31 58.43
N GLY A 142 -24.96 -8.02 58.60
CA GLY A 142 -25.82 -7.55 57.51
C GLY A 142 -25.35 -6.23 56.92
N TYR A 143 -24.94 -5.27 57.75
CA TYR A 143 -24.32 -4.03 57.29
C TYR A 143 -23.05 -4.29 56.50
N ILE A 144 -22.14 -5.11 57.04
CA ILE A 144 -20.87 -5.45 56.37
C ILE A 144 -21.11 -6.10 55.00
N VAL A 145 -22.05 -7.04 54.90
CA VAL A 145 -22.41 -7.68 53.63
C VAL A 145 -22.95 -6.65 52.63
N LYS A 146 -23.86 -5.76 53.05
CA LYS A 146 -24.43 -4.73 52.16
C LYS A 146 -23.36 -3.77 51.64
N VAL A 147 -22.47 -3.29 52.52
CA VAL A 147 -21.39 -2.37 52.15
C VAL A 147 -20.36 -3.06 51.25
N ALA A 148 -20.02 -4.32 51.52
CA ALA A 148 -19.15 -5.11 50.66
C ALA A 148 -19.75 -5.33 49.26
N LEU A 149 -21.06 -5.60 49.18
CA LEU A 149 -21.76 -5.74 47.90
C LEU A 149 -21.88 -4.41 47.15
N LEU A 150 -22.06 -3.29 47.84
CA LEU A 150 -22.02 -1.95 47.22
C LEU A 150 -20.64 -1.65 46.61
N ASP A 151 -19.58 -1.94 47.34
CA ASP A 151 -18.20 -1.76 46.88
C ASP A 151 -17.89 -2.65 45.67
N MET A 152 -18.33 -3.90 45.74
CA MET A 152 -18.24 -4.85 44.64
C MET A 152 -19.00 -4.36 43.39
N ASP A 153 -20.21 -3.83 43.56
CA ASP A 153 -21.03 -3.28 42.49
C ASP A 153 -20.33 -2.11 41.77
N TYR A 154 -19.72 -1.18 42.51
CA TYR A 154 -18.91 -0.12 41.90
C TYR A 154 -17.69 -0.67 41.16
N GLY A 155 -16.94 -1.60 41.78
CA GLY A 155 -15.76 -2.19 41.16
C GLY A 155 -16.07 -2.95 39.87
N VAL A 156 -17.15 -3.73 39.85
CA VAL A 156 -17.59 -4.53 38.69
C VAL A 156 -18.22 -3.66 37.60
N SER A 157 -19.13 -2.74 37.96
CA SER A 157 -19.76 -1.84 36.99
C SER A 157 -18.72 -1.00 36.26
N THR A 158 -17.79 -0.40 36.99
CA THR A 158 -16.75 0.45 36.40
C THR A 158 -15.71 -0.34 35.61
N TYR A 159 -15.47 -1.61 35.97
CA TYR A 159 -14.68 -2.53 35.15
C TYR A 159 -15.34 -2.74 33.78
N PHE A 160 -16.64 -3.07 33.76
CA PHE A 160 -17.36 -3.30 32.52
C PHE A 160 -17.51 -2.01 31.68
N ASP A 161 -17.77 -0.86 32.30
CA ASP A 161 -17.80 0.44 31.62
C ASP A 161 -16.47 0.74 30.92
N ALA A 162 -15.34 0.48 31.60
CA ALA A 162 -14.02 0.72 31.04
C ALA A 162 -13.73 -0.20 29.85
N VAL A 163 -14.01 -1.49 29.97
CA VAL A 163 -13.84 -2.46 28.87
C VAL A 163 -14.77 -2.14 27.69
N GLN A 164 -15.98 -1.67 27.97
CA GLN A 164 -16.94 -1.28 26.94
C GLN A 164 -16.49 -0.03 26.18
N SER A 165 -16.00 0.98 26.90
CA SER A 165 -15.44 2.20 26.30
C SER A 165 -14.20 1.91 25.44
N GLU A 166 -13.33 1.00 25.86
CA GLU A 166 -12.19 0.58 25.03
C GLU A 166 -12.65 -0.11 23.74
N ARG A 167 -13.64 -1.00 23.82
CA ARG A 167 -14.25 -1.65 22.64
C ARG A 167 -14.91 -0.63 21.70
N GLU A 168 -15.48 0.44 22.23
CA GLU A 168 -16.03 1.54 21.43
C GLU A 168 -14.98 2.23 20.58
N GLU A 169 -13.85 2.58 21.19
CA GLU A 169 -12.77 3.23 20.46
C GLU A 169 -12.16 2.29 19.42
N LEU A 170 -12.04 0.99 19.71
CA LEU A 170 -11.59 0.00 18.73
C LEU A 170 -12.54 -0.09 17.53
N VAL A 171 -13.85 -0.17 17.76
CA VAL A 171 -14.86 -0.25 16.67
C VAL A 171 -14.86 1.03 15.82
N LYS A 172 -14.72 2.20 16.45
CA LYS A 172 -14.58 3.47 15.73
C LYS A 172 -13.31 3.49 14.87
N GLY A 173 -12.18 3.03 15.43
CA GLY A 173 -10.92 2.89 14.71
C GLY A 173 -11.03 1.96 13.51
N ASP A 174 -11.62 0.78 13.69
CA ASP A 174 -11.86 -0.18 12.61
C ASP A 174 -12.69 0.43 11.47
N ARG A 175 -13.73 1.23 11.81
CA ARG A 175 -14.57 1.91 10.82
C ARG A 175 -13.80 2.98 10.05
N GLN A 176 -12.99 3.79 10.73
CA GLN A 176 -12.14 4.80 10.08
C GLN A 176 -11.16 4.15 9.11
N VAL A 177 -10.50 3.06 9.51
CA VAL A 177 -9.60 2.30 8.64
C VAL A 177 -10.36 1.72 7.44
N ALA A 178 -11.56 1.17 7.63
CA ALA A 178 -12.37 0.65 6.55
C ALA A 178 -12.74 1.73 5.52
N GLU A 179 -13.12 2.93 5.98
CA GLU A 179 -13.42 4.09 5.13
C GLU A 179 -12.17 4.60 4.37
N GLU A 180 -11.01 4.65 5.03
CA GLU A 180 -9.75 5.03 4.39
C GLU A 180 -9.35 4.05 3.29
N ILE A 181 -9.45 2.74 3.56
CA ILE A 181 -9.22 1.70 2.56
C ILE A 181 -10.20 1.86 1.40
N ALA A 182 -11.49 2.08 1.67
CA ALA A 182 -12.49 2.26 0.62
C ALA A 182 -12.17 3.46 -0.30
N ARG A 183 -11.77 4.60 0.28
CA ARG A 183 -11.33 5.78 -0.50
C ARG A 183 -10.09 5.49 -1.33
N ALA A 184 -9.09 4.83 -0.74
CA ALA A 184 -7.86 4.46 -1.45
C ALA A 184 -8.14 3.52 -2.63
N LEU A 185 -9.07 2.57 -2.47
CA LEU A 185 -9.45 1.64 -3.53
C LEU A 185 -10.17 2.31 -4.70
N VAL A 186 -10.99 3.33 -4.46
CA VAL A 186 -11.61 4.12 -5.54
C VAL A 186 -10.52 4.82 -6.37
N GLY A 187 -9.56 5.47 -5.71
CA GLY A 187 -8.43 6.10 -6.39
C GLY A 187 -7.57 5.10 -7.16
N ALA A 188 -7.29 3.94 -6.56
CA ALA A 188 -6.54 2.87 -7.22
C ALA A 188 -7.27 2.32 -8.45
N SER A 189 -8.59 2.13 -8.38
CA SER A 189 -9.40 1.66 -9.52
C SER A 189 -9.33 2.65 -10.69
N SER A 190 -9.49 3.94 -10.40
CA SER A 190 -9.39 5.00 -11.42
C SER A 190 -8.01 5.01 -12.08
N ALA A 191 -6.94 4.91 -11.29
CA ALA A 191 -5.58 4.86 -11.81
C ALA A 191 -5.35 3.60 -12.66
N MET A 192 -5.93 2.45 -12.29
CA MET A 192 -5.82 1.22 -13.07
C MET A 192 -6.56 1.31 -14.42
N GLU A 193 -7.72 1.97 -14.47
CA GLU A 193 -8.42 2.22 -15.74
C GLU A 193 -7.59 3.09 -16.67
N GLU A 194 -6.98 4.15 -16.15
CA GLU A 194 -6.07 5.02 -16.90
C GLU A 194 -4.86 4.24 -17.43
N VAL A 195 -4.17 3.48 -16.58
CA VAL A 195 -3.04 2.63 -16.97
C VAL A 195 -3.43 1.62 -18.04
N THR A 196 -4.60 0.98 -17.91
CA THR A 196 -5.13 0.05 -18.93
C THR A 196 -5.36 0.75 -20.26
N GLY A 197 -5.83 2.01 -20.24
CA GLY A 197 -5.98 2.85 -21.42
C GLY A 197 -4.63 3.15 -22.08
N THR A 198 -3.65 3.58 -21.28
CA THR A 198 -2.29 3.87 -21.76
C THR A 198 -1.64 2.63 -22.38
N ILE A 199 -1.75 1.46 -21.74
CA ILE A 199 -1.19 0.20 -22.29
C ILE A 199 -1.81 -0.13 -23.64
N ARG A 200 -3.15 -0.02 -23.77
CA ARG A 200 -3.84 -0.25 -25.06
C ARG A 200 -3.40 0.73 -26.14
N HIS A 201 -3.26 2.01 -25.79
CA HIS A 201 -2.80 3.03 -26.72
C HIS A 201 -1.35 2.77 -27.17
N THR A 202 -0.44 2.47 -26.24
CA THR A 202 0.95 2.13 -26.55
C THR A 202 1.05 0.87 -27.42
N ALA A 203 0.24 -0.16 -27.14
CA ALA A 203 0.19 -1.37 -27.97
C ALA A 203 -0.27 -1.06 -29.40
N GLY A 204 -1.28 -0.20 -29.56
CA GLY A 204 -1.74 0.28 -30.87
C GLY A 204 -0.65 1.02 -31.63
N ASN A 205 0.00 1.99 -30.98
CA ASN A 205 1.09 2.77 -31.58
C ASN A 205 2.28 1.88 -31.97
N ALA A 206 2.61 0.89 -31.15
CA ALA A 206 3.64 -0.09 -31.47
C ALA A 206 3.27 -0.89 -32.72
N SER A 207 2.03 -1.40 -32.81
CA SER A 207 1.58 -2.13 -34.00
C SER A 207 1.61 -1.28 -35.27
N GLU A 208 1.21 -0.01 -35.20
CA GLU A 208 1.29 0.92 -36.33
C GLU A 208 2.74 1.19 -36.74
N THR A 209 3.62 1.41 -35.75
CA THR A 209 5.05 1.65 -35.99
C THR A 209 5.73 0.43 -36.63
N GLU A 210 5.35 -0.78 -36.22
CA GLU A 210 5.86 -2.02 -36.82
C GLU A 210 5.48 -2.13 -38.31
N GLN A 211 4.21 -1.81 -38.64
CA GLN A 211 3.73 -1.80 -40.02
C GLN A 211 4.47 -0.77 -40.87
N LEU A 212 4.67 0.44 -40.35
CA LEU A 212 5.42 1.50 -41.02
C LEU A 212 6.89 1.12 -41.22
N ALA A 213 7.54 0.54 -40.20
CA ALA A 213 8.91 0.05 -40.34
C ALA A 213 9.02 -1.03 -41.44
N ALA A 214 8.09 -1.99 -41.48
CA ALA A 214 8.07 -3.01 -42.51
C ALA A 214 7.84 -2.42 -43.92
N GLN A 215 6.99 -1.40 -44.06
CA GLN A 215 6.78 -0.68 -45.32
C GLN A 215 8.03 0.09 -45.74
N ASN A 216 8.67 0.80 -44.82
CA ASN A 216 9.89 1.57 -45.08
C ASN A 216 11.06 0.67 -45.48
N ALA A 217 11.21 -0.50 -44.86
CA ALA A 217 12.23 -1.47 -45.24
C ALA A 217 12.04 -1.93 -46.69
N ARG A 218 10.80 -2.27 -47.10
CA ARG A 218 10.50 -2.65 -48.48
C ARG A 218 10.72 -1.50 -49.48
N ALA A 219 10.37 -0.28 -49.09
CA ALA A 219 10.60 0.91 -49.91
C ALA A 219 12.09 1.17 -50.11
N ALA A 220 12.90 1.04 -49.05
CA ALA A 220 14.35 1.18 -49.12
C ALA A 220 15.00 0.08 -49.98
N GLU A 221 14.57 -1.18 -49.85
CA GLU A 221 15.02 -2.29 -50.70
C GLU A 221 14.70 -2.03 -52.19
N THR A 222 13.48 -1.59 -52.48
CA THR A 222 13.06 -1.24 -53.85
C THR A 222 13.84 -0.05 -54.40
N GLY A 223 14.09 0.97 -53.57
CA GLY A 223 14.92 2.12 -53.90
C GLY A 223 16.35 1.72 -54.20
N GLY A 224 16.93 0.82 -53.40
CA GLY A 224 18.29 0.29 -53.59
C GLY A 224 18.43 -0.40 -54.95
N ALA A 225 17.47 -1.27 -55.30
CA ALA A 225 17.45 -1.95 -56.60
C ALA A 225 17.25 -0.98 -57.79
N ALA A 226 16.58 0.17 -57.58
CA ALA A 226 16.47 1.20 -58.62
C ALA A 226 17.78 1.96 -58.83
N VAL A 227 18.46 2.31 -57.73
CA VAL A 227 19.78 2.96 -57.76
C VAL A 227 20.83 2.05 -58.40
N GLU A 228 20.83 0.76 -58.06
CA GLU A 228 21.73 -0.24 -58.67
C GLU A 228 21.55 -0.30 -60.20
N ARG A 229 20.29 -0.40 -60.68
CA ARG A 229 20.00 -0.35 -62.12
C ARG A 229 20.46 0.95 -62.79
N SER A 230 20.36 2.08 -62.10
CA SER A 230 20.87 3.36 -62.60
C SER A 230 22.40 3.38 -62.69
N ALA A 231 23.09 2.81 -61.70
CA ALA A 231 24.55 2.68 -61.71
C ALA A 231 25.02 1.81 -62.89
N ASP A 232 24.34 0.68 -63.14
CA ASP A 232 24.64 -0.18 -64.29
C ASP A 232 24.40 0.52 -65.63
N ALA A 233 23.31 1.29 -65.75
CA ALA A 233 23.04 2.09 -66.94
C ALA A 233 24.13 3.15 -67.18
N MET A 234 24.63 3.81 -66.12
CA MET A 234 25.72 4.78 -66.23
C MET A 234 27.05 4.14 -66.62
N ARG A 235 27.37 2.93 -66.10
CA ARG A 235 28.54 2.16 -66.54
C ARG A 235 28.47 1.86 -68.03
N LEU A 236 27.31 1.41 -68.51
CA LEU A 236 27.11 1.16 -69.93
C LEU A 236 27.24 2.44 -70.78
N ILE A 237 26.74 3.58 -70.30
CA ILE A 237 26.91 4.86 -70.98
C ILE A 237 28.40 5.24 -71.07
N ALA A 238 29.15 5.15 -69.97
CA ALA A 238 30.58 5.42 -69.97
C ALA A 238 31.34 4.55 -70.99
N ASP A 239 31.01 3.25 -71.06
CA ASP A 239 31.59 2.34 -72.07
C ASP A 239 31.27 2.78 -73.51
N LYS A 240 30.02 3.18 -73.79
CA LYS A 240 29.64 3.66 -75.14
C LYS A 240 30.29 4.98 -75.49
N ILE A 241 30.48 5.87 -74.51
CA ILE A 241 31.15 7.16 -74.71
C ILE A 241 32.64 6.98 -75.00
N ASN A 242 33.30 6.00 -74.39
CA ASN A 242 34.68 5.63 -74.73
C ASN A 242 34.80 5.19 -76.21
N VAL A 243 33.84 4.43 -76.72
CA VAL A 243 33.79 4.07 -78.15
C VAL A 243 33.58 5.30 -79.04
N LEU A 244 32.68 6.20 -78.68
CA LEU A 244 32.42 7.43 -79.45
C LEU A 244 33.65 8.36 -79.47
N ARG A 245 34.38 8.45 -78.37
CA ARG A 245 35.63 9.20 -78.29
C ARG A 245 36.70 8.63 -79.23
N GLU A 246 36.81 7.31 -79.32
CA GLU A 246 37.73 6.65 -80.26
C GLU A 246 37.31 6.88 -81.72
N ILE A 247 36.00 6.83 -82.03
CA ILE A 247 35.48 7.16 -83.36
C ILE A 247 35.81 8.63 -83.72
N ALA A 248 35.62 9.56 -82.80
CA ALA A 248 35.96 10.97 -83.01
C ALA A 248 37.47 11.14 -83.29
N ARG A 249 38.34 10.46 -82.54
CA ARG A 249 39.80 10.46 -82.77
C ARG A 249 40.17 9.87 -84.13
N GLN A 250 39.54 8.77 -84.54
CA GLN A 250 39.76 8.17 -85.86
C GLN A 250 39.26 9.08 -86.99
N THR A 251 38.14 9.78 -86.78
CA THR A 251 37.59 10.75 -87.74
C THR A 251 38.49 11.96 -87.88
N ASP A 252 39.05 12.46 -86.78
CA ASP A 252 40.05 13.54 -86.78
C ASP A 252 41.31 13.14 -87.57
N LEU A 253 41.82 11.92 -87.36
CA LEU A 253 42.94 11.38 -88.14
C LEU A 253 42.61 11.23 -89.63
N LEU A 254 41.41 10.77 -89.97
CA LEU A 254 40.94 10.70 -91.37
C LEU A 254 40.85 12.08 -92.02
N ALA A 255 40.33 13.06 -91.29
CA ALA A 255 40.24 14.45 -91.74
C ALA A 255 41.63 15.07 -91.94
N LEU A 256 42.57 14.80 -91.03
CA LEU A 256 43.96 15.22 -91.16
C LEU A 256 44.61 14.63 -92.42
N ASN A 257 44.44 13.32 -92.66
CA ASN A 257 44.95 12.66 -93.86
C ASN A 257 44.34 13.26 -95.14
N ALA A 258 43.04 13.53 -95.14
CA ALA A 258 42.35 14.18 -96.25
C ALA A 258 42.87 15.61 -96.51
N ALA A 259 43.14 16.38 -95.45
CA ALA A 259 43.71 17.71 -95.56
C ALA A 259 45.13 17.69 -96.17
N VAL A 260 45.95 16.71 -95.79
CA VAL A 260 47.30 16.50 -96.37
C VAL A 260 47.21 16.17 -97.86
N GLU A 261 46.32 15.25 -98.25
CA GLU A 261 46.18 14.87 -99.66
C GLU A 261 45.57 16.00 -100.51
N ALA A 262 44.63 16.78 -99.93
CA ALA A 262 44.10 17.98 -100.57
C ALA A 262 45.17 19.04 -100.81
N ALA A 263 46.09 19.25 -99.85
CA ALA A 263 47.23 20.14 -100.02
C ALA A 263 48.19 19.64 -101.12
N ARG A 264 48.38 18.31 -101.20
CA ARG A 264 49.23 17.66 -102.21
C ARG A 264 48.67 17.80 -103.63
N ALA A 265 47.35 17.81 -103.79
CA ALA A 265 46.66 17.98 -105.07
C ALA A 265 46.65 19.44 -105.60
N GLY A 266 47.18 20.41 -104.85
CA GLY A 266 47.30 21.80 -105.28
C GLY A 266 45.94 22.45 -105.59
N GLN A 267 45.79 23.10 -106.76
CA GLN A 267 44.54 23.79 -107.13
C GLN A 267 43.34 22.83 -107.27
N HIS A 268 43.57 21.56 -107.64
CA HIS A 268 42.50 20.56 -107.77
C HIS A 268 41.97 20.06 -106.40
N GLY A 269 42.72 20.27 -105.32
CA GLY A 269 42.35 19.87 -103.96
C GLY A 269 41.66 20.96 -103.12
N ALA A 270 41.49 22.17 -103.66
CA ALA A 270 41.01 23.32 -102.89
C ALA A 270 39.63 23.09 -102.22
N GLY A 271 38.68 22.46 -102.93
CA GLY A 271 37.37 22.11 -102.37
C GLY A 271 37.44 21.00 -101.32
N PHE A 272 38.32 20.00 -101.51
CA PHE A 272 38.53 18.91 -100.55
C PHE A 272 39.18 19.40 -99.25
N SER A 273 40.03 20.42 -99.31
CA SER A 273 40.66 21.02 -98.13
C SER A 273 39.62 21.64 -97.18
N VAL A 274 38.61 22.31 -97.72
CA VAL A 274 37.50 22.89 -96.93
C VAL A 274 36.69 21.79 -96.25
N VAL A 275 36.34 20.73 -96.99
CA VAL A 275 35.62 19.58 -96.43
C VAL A 275 36.43 18.91 -95.31
N ALA A 276 37.72 18.69 -95.53
CA ALA A 276 38.60 18.10 -94.52
C ALA A 276 38.66 18.94 -93.23
N ALA A 277 38.74 20.27 -93.35
CA ALA A 277 38.71 21.17 -92.19
C ALA A 277 37.38 21.10 -91.43
N GLU A 278 36.24 21.03 -92.14
CA GLU A 278 34.93 20.92 -91.50
C GLU A 278 34.72 19.57 -90.81
N VAL A 279 35.17 18.46 -91.43
CA VAL A 279 35.16 17.13 -90.79
C VAL A 279 36.04 17.11 -89.54
N ARG A 280 37.21 17.77 -89.59
CA ARG A 280 38.09 17.87 -88.42
C ARG A 280 37.42 18.61 -87.26
N LYS A 281 36.81 19.77 -87.55
CA LYS A 281 36.06 20.56 -86.57
C LYS A 281 34.89 19.77 -85.97
N LEU A 282 34.20 18.96 -86.77
CA LEU A 282 33.13 18.08 -86.30
C LEU A 282 33.67 16.98 -85.36
N ALA A 283 34.82 16.39 -85.70
CA ALA A 283 35.49 15.39 -84.88
C ALA A 283 35.97 15.97 -83.53
N GLU A 284 36.57 17.16 -83.54
CA GLU A 284 36.95 17.91 -82.33
C GLU A 284 35.72 18.19 -81.44
N HIS A 285 34.60 18.63 -82.02
CA HIS A 285 33.34 18.83 -81.29
C HIS A 285 32.78 17.52 -80.70
N ALA A 286 32.79 16.43 -81.47
CA ALA A 286 32.31 15.13 -81.01
C ALA A 286 33.16 14.58 -79.85
N ALA A 287 34.48 14.79 -79.89
CA ALA A 287 35.39 14.43 -78.81
C ALA A 287 35.12 15.25 -77.53
N ALA A 288 34.90 16.57 -77.66
CA ALA A 288 34.56 17.43 -76.54
C ALA A 288 33.23 17.02 -75.87
N ALA A 289 32.17 16.83 -76.66
CA ALA A 289 30.88 16.36 -76.15
C ALA A 289 30.99 14.98 -75.48
N SER A 290 31.77 14.06 -76.06
CA SER A 290 32.05 12.75 -75.45
C SER A 290 32.83 12.87 -74.14
N HIS A 291 33.65 13.90 -73.95
CA HIS A 291 34.33 14.14 -72.68
C HIS A 291 33.35 14.63 -71.59
N GLU A 292 32.45 15.54 -71.94
CA GLU A 292 31.44 16.06 -71.01
C GLU A 292 30.47 14.97 -70.52
N ILE A 293 29.99 14.11 -71.42
CA ILE A 293 29.08 13.01 -71.05
C ILE A 293 29.79 11.98 -70.16
N ASP A 294 31.07 11.71 -70.41
CA ASP A 294 31.88 10.80 -69.59
C ASP A 294 32.04 11.31 -68.15
N GLN A 295 32.34 12.60 -67.99
CA GLN A 295 32.39 13.23 -66.67
C GLN A 295 31.03 13.15 -65.94
N LEU A 296 29.94 13.39 -66.67
CA LEU A 296 28.58 13.30 -66.12
C LEU A 296 28.23 11.87 -65.70
N ALA A 297 28.58 10.87 -66.52
CA ALA A 297 28.38 9.46 -66.23
C ALA A 297 29.17 9.03 -64.97
N HIS A 298 30.44 9.43 -64.86
CA HIS A 298 31.27 9.17 -63.69
C HIS A 298 30.71 9.81 -62.42
N THR A 299 30.29 11.07 -62.50
CA THR A 299 29.69 11.78 -61.35
C THR A 299 28.39 11.10 -60.93
N THR A 300 27.54 10.73 -61.87
CA THR A 300 26.26 10.05 -61.59
C THR A 300 26.48 8.65 -61.00
N LEU A 301 27.52 7.94 -61.45
CA LEU A 301 27.90 6.65 -60.89
C LEU A 301 28.33 6.78 -59.43
N ALA A 302 29.21 7.74 -59.11
CA ALA A 302 29.66 8.00 -57.75
C ALA A 302 28.48 8.31 -56.80
N THR A 303 27.57 9.20 -57.21
CA THR A 303 26.36 9.52 -56.43
C THR A 303 25.44 8.31 -56.25
N SER A 304 25.32 7.46 -57.29
CA SER A 304 24.50 6.24 -57.20
C SER A 304 25.12 5.23 -56.23
N GLU A 305 26.44 5.07 -56.22
CA GLU A 305 27.13 4.17 -55.29
C GLU A 305 27.05 4.65 -53.84
N GLU A 306 27.15 5.97 -53.61
CA GLU A 306 26.94 6.58 -52.29
C GLU A 306 25.49 6.35 -51.79
N ALA A 307 24.49 6.62 -52.63
CA ALA A 307 23.08 6.38 -52.30
C ALA A 307 22.79 4.89 -52.01
N ARG A 308 23.42 3.98 -52.76
CA ARG A 308 23.31 2.54 -52.51
C ARG A 308 23.88 2.15 -51.16
N SER A 309 25.08 2.64 -50.81
CA SER A 309 25.71 2.38 -49.51
C SER A 309 24.82 2.86 -48.36
N GLY A 310 24.24 4.06 -48.47
CA GLY A 310 23.33 4.59 -47.47
C GLY A 310 22.06 3.73 -47.29
N LEU A 311 21.51 3.18 -48.38
CA LEU A 311 20.35 2.29 -48.33
C LEU A 311 20.70 0.90 -47.76
N GLU A 312 21.89 0.38 -48.04
CA GLU A 312 22.41 -0.89 -47.48
C GLU A 312 22.58 -0.82 -45.95
N GLU A 313 22.95 0.35 -45.42
CA GLU A 313 23.02 0.60 -43.97
C GLU A 313 21.64 0.85 -43.35
N LEU A 314 20.75 1.54 -44.05
CA LEU A 314 19.44 1.94 -43.53
C LEU A 314 18.48 0.75 -43.33
N VAL A 315 18.49 -0.24 -44.22
CA VAL A 315 17.57 -1.39 -44.14
C VAL A 315 17.74 -2.19 -42.83
N PRO A 316 18.98 -2.56 -42.41
CA PRO A 316 19.22 -3.15 -41.09
C PRO A 316 18.66 -2.33 -39.91
N ASP A 317 18.83 -1.00 -39.92
CA ASP A 317 18.36 -0.13 -38.84
C ASP A 317 16.83 -0.07 -38.75
N ILE A 318 16.14 -0.06 -39.91
CA ILE A 318 14.68 -0.15 -39.95
C ILE A 318 14.20 -1.50 -39.39
N ARG A 319 14.88 -2.60 -39.74
CA ARG A 319 14.55 -3.94 -39.21
C ARG A 319 14.79 -4.04 -37.70
N ARG A 320 15.86 -3.39 -37.20
CA ARG A 320 16.13 -3.29 -35.77
C ARG A 320 15.03 -2.49 -35.06
N THR A 321 14.57 -1.39 -35.65
CA THR A 321 13.43 -0.61 -35.15
C THR A 321 12.18 -1.49 -35.06
N SER A 322 11.87 -2.27 -36.09
CA SER A 322 10.74 -3.22 -36.08
C SER A 322 10.85 -4.24 -34.94
N THR A 323 12.07 -4.73 -34.65
CA THR A 323 12.31 -5.70 -33.56
C THR A 323 12.03 -5.08 -32.19
N LEU A 324 12.57 -3.89 -31.93
CA LEU A 324 12.34 -3.15 -30.68
C LEU A 324 10.85 -2.85 -30.47
N VAL A 325 10.14 -2.51 -31.54
CA VAL A 325 8.70 -2.26 -31.48
C VAL A 325 7.91 -3.54 -31.16
N ALA A 326 8.30 -4.68 -31.72
CA ALA A 326 7.70 -5.97 -31.38
C ALA A 326 7.90 -6.34 -29.90
N GLU A 327 9.06 -6.00 -29.33
CA GLU A 327 9.33 -6.13 -27.89
C GLU A 327 8.41 -5.23 -27.06
N ILE A 328 8.16 -3.98 -27.49
CA ILE A 328 7.19 -3.09 -26.83
C ILE A 328 5.79 -3.71 -26.85
N SER A 329 5.33 -4.23 -27.99
CA SER A 329 4.03 -4.91 -28.07
C SER A 329 3.94 -6.13 -27.16
N ALA A 330 5.04 -6.88 -27.00
CA ALA A 330 5.10 -7.99 -26.05
C ALA A 330 5.01 -7.51 -24.60
N ALA A 331 5.77 -6.48 -24.23
CA ALA A 331 5.74 -5.88 -22.90
C ALA A 331 4.34 -5.32 -22.57
N CYS A 332 3.66 -4.68 -23.53
CA CYS A 332 2.28 -4.21 -23.31
C CYS A 332 1.30 -5.36 -23.03
N ARG A 333 1.46 -6.53 -23.68
CA ARG A 333 0.62 -7.72 -23.38
C ARG A 333 0.87 -8.23 -21.97
N GLU A 334 2.13 -8.29 -21.55
CA GLU A 334 2.51 -8.71 -20.19
C GLU A 334 2.00 -7.72 -19.13
N GLN A 335 2.16 -6.41 -19.37
CA GLN A 335 1.60 -5.37 -18.51
C GLN A 335 0.08 -5.46 -18.40
N SER A 336 -0.63 -5.77 -19.50
CA SER A 336 -2.09 -5.94 -19.48
C SER A 336 -2.50 -7.07 -18.50
N ILE A 337 -1.79 -8.20 -18.54
CA ILE A 337 -2.01 -9.33 -17.62
C ILE A 337 -1.73 -8.89 -16.17
N GLY A 338 -0.63 -8.16 -15.93
CA GLY A 338 -0.28 -7.64 -14.61
C GLY A 338 -1.35 -6.70 -14.04
N VAL A 339 -1.93 -5.83 -14.87
CA VAL A 339 -3.02 -4.92 -14.45
C VAL A 339 -4.29 -5.70 -14.09
N GLU A 340 -4.64 -6.75 -14.83
CA GLU A 340 -5.77 -7.62 -14.48
C GLU A 340 -5.58 -8.32 -13.12
N GLU A 341 -4.36 -8.71 -12.79
CA GLU A 341 -4.03 -9.28 -11.48
C GLU A 341 -4.16 -8.24 -10.35
N ILE A 342 -3.63 -7.03 -10.56
CA ILE A 342 -3.79 -5.93 -9.61
C ILE A 342 -5.28 -5.62 -9.41
N ASN A 343 -6.08 -5.59 -10.47
CA ASN A 343 -7.52 -5.34 -10.37
C ASN A 343 -8.23 -6.42 -9.51
N ARG A 344 -7.85 -7.69 -9.67
CA ARG A 344 -8.36 -8.77 -8.78
C ARG A 344 -7.98 -8.54 -7.32
N MET A 345 -6.77 -8.05 -7.04
CA MET A 345 -6.34 -7.71 -5.68
C MET A 345 -7.13 -6.54 -5.09
N VAL A 346 -7.39 -5.50 -5.89
CA VAL A 346 -8.23 -4.34 -5.50
C VAL A 346 -9.64 -4.80 -5.11
N LEU A 347 -10.26 -5.68 -5.90
CA LEU A 347 -11.57 -6.26 -5.57
C LEU A 347 -11.55 -7.04 -4.25
N ARG A 348 -10.50 -7.82 -4.00
CA ARG A 348 -10.33 -8.57 -2.74
C ARG A 348 -10.14 -7.65 -1.53
N LEU A 349 -9.40 -6.56 -1.69
CA LEU A 349 -9.26 -5.54 -0.64
C LEU A 349 -10.59 -4.82 -0.37
N SER A 350 -11.39 -4.57 -1.41
CA SER A 350 -12.73 -4.00 -1.26
C SER A 350 -13.64 -4.91 -0.44
N GLU A 351 -13.57 -6.22 -0.68
CA GLU A 351 -14.30 -7.20 0.13
C GLU A 351 -13.84 -7.19 1.59
N LEU A 352 -12.53 -7.11 1.85
CA LEU A 352 -11.97 -7.01 3.21
C LEU A 352 -12.46 -5.74 3.93
N SER A 353 -12.43 -4.59 3.27
CA SER A 353 -12.95 -3.32 3.82
C SER A 353 -14.42 -3.45 4.21
N ARG A 354 -15.28 -3.99 3.33
CA ARG A 354 -16.71 -4.24 3.65
C ARG A 354 -16.90 -5.22 4.81
N ARG A 355 -16.03 -6.24 4.93
CA ARG A 355 -16.09 -7.18 6.06
C ARG A 355 -15.76 -6.51 7.39
N ILE A 356 -14.79 -5.59 7.41
CA ILE A 356 -14.45 -4.80 8.61
C ILE A 356 -15.65 -3.94 9.00
N ASP A 357 -16.20 -3.19 8.04
CA ASP A 357 -17.37 -2.32 8.26
C ASP A 357 -18.58 -3.10 8.80
N SER A 358 -18.93 -4.24 8.18
CA SER A 358 -20.02 -5.09 8.64
C SER A 358 -19.81 -5.70 10.04
N ARG A 359 -18.55 -5.92 10.45
CA ARG A 359 -18.21 -6.40 11.79
C ARG A 359 -18.43 -5.31 12.82
N SER A 360 -18.05 -4.08 12.48
CA SER A 360 -18.31 -2.88 13.30
C SER A 360 -19.82 -2.69 13.50
N ASP A 361 -20.63 -2.74 12.44
CA ASP A 361 -22.10 -2.62 12.52
C ASP A 361 -22.73 -3.69 13.43
N ARG A 362 -22.32 -4.96 13.27
CA ARG A 362 -22.83 -6.04 14.12
C ARG A 362 -22.46 -5.85 15.59
N SER A 363 -21.30 -5.27 15.86
CA SER A 363 -20.87 -4.98 17.22
C SER A 363 -21.75 -3.91 17.87
N GLU A 364 -22.21 -2.91 17.11
CA GLU A 364 -23.13 -1.87 17.57
C GLU A 364 -24.57 -2.38 17.73
N ALA A 365 -25.05 -3.18 16.79
CA ALA A 365 -26.39 -3.77 16.83
C ALA A 365 -26.58 -4.69 18.05
N ARG A 366 -25.56 -5.48 18.42
CA ARG A 366 -25.58 -6.31 19.64
C ARG A 366 -25.65 -5.49 20.93
N ARG A 367 -25.22 -4.22 20.92
CA ARG A 367 -25.31 -3.35 22.10
C ARG A 367 -26.70 -2.81 22.34
N HIS A 368 -27.48 -2.54 21.29
CA HIS A 368 -28.84 -2.00 21.43
C HIS A 368 -29.88 -3.08 21.80
N ALA A 369 -29.50 -4.36 21.70
CA ALA A 369 -30.35 -5.49 22.03
C ALA A 369 -30.21 -5.98 23.49
N HIS A 370 -29.27 -5.42 24.25
CA HIS A 370 -28.99 -5.73 25.66
C HIS A 370 -29.12 -4.47 26.51
#